data_AF-A0A499UTW4-F1
#
_entry.id   AF-A0A499UTW4-F1
#
_cell.length_a   1.000
_cell.length_b   1.000
_cell.length_c   1.000
_cell.angle_alpha   90.00
_cell.angle_beta   90.00
_cell.angle_gamma   90.00
#
_symmetry.space_group_name_H-M   'P 1'
#
loop_
_entity.id
_entity.type
_entity.pdbx_description
1 polymer ?
#
loop_
_entity_poly.entity_id
_entity_poly.type
_entity_poly.pdbx_seq_one_letter_code
_entity_poly.pdbx_strand_id
1 'polypeptide(L)'
;MRMTSASAPVDLAGVNLYDPGLYARGEPHAVWRTLRAEHPVYWQQMPDGPGFWVLTRHDDVCHVLRDFRKFTSEEGNLLTTLGTRDLAGGKMLAVTDPPRHTVIKRQINAPFTKTAVEALEPDLRRLARRILVPGLGASPSTSRPRRHSIPSPSPPC
;
A
#
# COMPACT_ATOMS: atom_id res chain seq x y z
N MET A 1 -4.39 -24.00 2.34
CA MET A 1 -3.34 -22.96 2.28
C MET A 1 -2.17 -23.54 1.47
N ARG A 2 -2.12 -23.31 0.16
CA ARG A 2 -0.98 -23.78 -0.66
C ARG A 2 0.22 -22.92 -0.30
N MET A 3 1.20 -23.48 0.39
CA MET A 3 2.51 -22.85 0.52
C MET A 3 3.11 -22.80 -0.87
N THR A 4 3.30 -21.59 -1.40
CA THR A 4 3.96 -21.35 -2.67
C THR A 4 5.35 -21.98 -2.58
N SER A 5 5.60 -22.98 -3.46
CA SER A 5 6.93 -23.52 -3.71
C SER A 5 7.95 -22.40 -3.83
N ALA A 6 9.17 -22.62 -3.35
CA ALA A 6 10.22 -21.62 -3.47
C ALA A 6 10.54 -21.40 -4.95
N SER A 7 10.10 -20.26 -5.48
CA SER A 7 10.52 -19.78 -6.79
C SER A 7 12.01 -19.46 -6.76
N ALA A 8 12.70 -19.77 -7.85
CA ALA A 8 14.11 -19.47 -8.04
C ALA A 8 14.37 -17.94 -8.01
N PRO A 9 15.62 -17.51 -7.72
CA PRO A 9 16.00 -16.10 -7.84
C PRO A 9 15.63 -15.54 -9.22
N VAL A 10 15.12 -14.31 -9.23
CA VAL A 10 14.66 -13.62 -10.44
C VAL A 10 15.72 -12.62 -10.89
N ASP A 11 16.07 -12.63 -12.18
CA ASP A 11 16.91 -11.58 -12.76
C ASP A 11 16.18 -10.22 -12.67
N LEU A 12 16.78 -9.28 -11.94
CA LEU A 12 16.19 -7.96 -11.66
C LEU A 12 16.33 -6.98 -12.82
N ALA A 13 17.20 -7.24 -13.80
CA ALA A 13 17.49 -6.29 -14.89
C ALA A 13 16.25 -5.91 -15.73
N GLY A 14 15.28 -6.81 -15.84
CA GLY A 14 14.01 -6.58 -16.56
C GLY A 14 12.82 -6.23 -15.68
N VAL A 15 13.02 -6.11 -14.36
CA VAL A 15 11.91 -5.91 -13.41
C VAL A 15 11.63 -4.41 -13.23
N ASN A 16 10.39 -4.02 -13.48
CA ASN A 16 9.89 -2.69 -13.16
C ASN A 16 8.92 -2.76 -11.96
N LEU A 17 9.41 -2.37 -10.78
CA LEU A 17 8.60 -2.35 -9.55
C LEU A 17 7.49 -1.31 -9.55
N TYR A 18 7.52 -0.34 -10.47
CA TYR A 18 6.48 0.67 -10.64
C TYR A 18 5.33 0.20 -11.56
N ASP A 19 5.53 -0.85 -12.37
CA ASP A 19 4.50 -1.35 -13.29
C ASP A 19 3.38 -2.08 -12.54
N PRO A 20 2.11 -1.62 -12.60
CA PRO A 20 0.98 -2.35 -12.05
C PRO A 20 0.80 -3.75 -12.67
N GLY A 21 1.28 -3.96 -13.89
CA GLY A 21 1.27 -5.24 -14.59
C GLY A 21 1.98 -6.36 -13.82
N LEU A 22 3.10 -6.04 -13.17
CA LEU A 22 3.84 -6.97 -12.30
C LEU A 22 2.94 -7.51 -11.18
N TYR A 23 2.13 -6.66 -10.55
CA TYR A 23 1.27 -7.05 -9.44
C TYR A 23 -0.04 -7.70 -9.90
N ALA A 24 -0.52 -7.34 -11.09
CA ALA A 24 -1.76 -7.88 -11.64
C ALA A 24 -1.61 -9.28 -12.23
N ARG A 25 -0.45 -9.58 -12.84
CA ARG A 25 -0.24 -10.80 -13.64
C ARG A 25 1.14 -11.45 -13.47
N GLY A 26 2.09 -10.78 -12.83
CA GLY A 26 3.44 -11.29 -12.62
C GLY A 26 3.60 -12.02 -11.29
N GLU A 27 4.87 -12.26 -10.92
CA GLU A 27 5.27 -12.98 -9.70
C GLU A 27 6.01 -12.04 -8.72
N PRO A 28 5.33 -11.02 -8.14
CA PRO A 28 5.98 -10.02 -7.31
C PRO A 28 6.65 -10.62 -6.07
N HIS A 29 6.11 -11.71 -5.53
CA HIS A 29 6.69 -12.38 -4.37
C HIS A 29 8.07 -13.00 -4.64
N ALA A 30 8.35 -13.46 -5.86
CA ALA A 30 9.66 -13.98 -6.24
C ALA A 30 10.68 -12.83 -6.35
N VAL A 31 10.27 -11.71 -6.95
CA VAL A 31 11.05 -10.47 -7.01
C VAL A 31 11.40 -9.98 -5.60
N TRP A 32 10.40 -9.82 -4.72
CA TRP A 32 10.62 -9.35 -3.35
C TRP A 32 11.54 -10.27 -2.54
N ARG A 33 11.51 -11.58 -2.82
CA ARG A 33 12.40 -12.55 -2.18
C ARG A 33 13.84 -12.36 -2.63
N THR A 34 14.06 -12.20 -3.93
CA THR A 34 15.38 -11.95 -4.51
C THR A 34 15.97 -10.64 -3.96
N LEU A 35 15.18 -9.55 -3.98
CA LEU A 35 15.60 -8.26 -3.42
C LEU A 35 16.00 -8.38 -1.94
N ARG A 36 15.20 -9.05 -1.10
CA ARG A 36 15.56 -9.22 0.32
C ARG A 36 16.85 -10.00 0.54
N ALA A 37 17.10 -11.01 -0.29
CA ALA A 37 18.24 -11.90 -0.17
C ALA A 37 19.53 -11.24 -0.68
N GLU A 38 19.47 -10.56 -1.83
CA GLU A 38 20.65 -10.16 -2.59
C GLU A 38 20.84 -8.64 -2.65
N HIS A 39 19.75 -7.86 -2.69
CA HIS A 39 19.77 -6.41 -2.89
C HIS A 39 18.78 -5.69 -1.94
N PRO A 40 19.01 -5.73 -0.62
CA PRO A 40 18.02 -5.30 0.37
C PRO A 40 17.70 -3.80 0.32
N VAL A 41 18.65 -3.02 -0.19
CA VAL A 41 18.54 -1.61 -0.58
C VAL A 41 18.83 -1.54 -2.07
N TYR A 42 17.82 -1.23 -2.87
CA TYR A 42 17.90 -1.29 -4.33
C TYR A 42 17.41 0.00 -4.96
N TRP A 43 18.06 0.46 -6.03
CA TRP A 43 17.61 1.61 -6.81
C TRP A 43 16.78 1.16 -8.00
N GLN A 44 15.50 1.54 -8.04
CA GLN A 44 14.63 1.35 -9.19
C GLN A 44 14.60 2.62 -10.03
N GLN A 45 15.13 2.54 -11.24
CA GLN A 45 14.91 3.58 -12.24
C GLN A 45 13.47 3.48 -12.79
N MET A 46 12.75 4.59 -12.83
CA MET A 46 11.46 4.69 -13.52
C MET A 46 11.69 4.97 -15.01
N PRO A 47 10.86 4.41 -15.93
CA PRO A 47 11.03 4.61 -17.37
C PRO A 47 11.05 6.09 -17.80
N ASP A 48 10.14 6.90 -17.23
CA ASP A 48 9.92 8.30 -17.64
C ASP A 48 9.94 9.27 -16.45
N GLY A 49 10.66 8.95 -15.37
CA GLY A 49 10.61 9.71 -14.14
C GLY A 49 11.85 9.57 -13.25
N PRO A 50 11.85 10.26 -12.09
CA PRO A 50 12.89 10.04 -11.09
C PRO A 50 12.88 8.57 -10.64
N GLY A 51 14.06 7.99 -10.38
CA GLY A 51 14.13 6.69 -9.73
C GLY A 51 13.79 6.77 -8.24
N PHE A 52 13.63 5.62 -7.59
CA PHE A 52 13.36 5.53 -6.16
C PHE A 52 14.14 4.40 -5.49
N TRP A 53 14.40 4.58 -4.19
CA TRP A 53 14.97 3.56 -3.34
C TRP A 53 13.91 2.56 -2.90
N VAL A 54 14.29 1.29 -2.93
CA VAL A 54 13.48 0.15 -2.51
C VAL A 54 14.14 -0.48 -1.30
N LEU A 55 13.46 -0.40 -0.16
CA LEU A 55 13.91 -0.98 1.10
C LEU A 55 13.07 -2.21 1.41
N THR A 56 13.74 -3.35 1.57
CA THR A 56 13.01 -4.63 1.69
C THR A 56 13.20 -5.33 3.03
N ARG A 57 14.14 -4.87 3.86
CA ARG A 57 14.30 -5.33 5.24
C ARG A 57 13.49 -4.47 6.20
N HIS A 58 12.90 -5.12 7.19
CA HIS A 58 12.11 -4.47 8.23
C HIS A 58 12.90 -3.36 8.96
N ASP A 59 14.17 -3.62 9.27
CA ASP A 59 14.99 -2.70 10.07
C ASP A 59 15.34 -1.43 9.29
N ASP A 60 15.64 -1.55 7.99
CA ASP A 60 15.90 -0.42 7.10
C ASP A 60 14.65 0.46 6.96
N VAL A 61 13.48 -0.17 6.78
CA VAL A 61 12.19 0.54 6.72
C VAL A 61 11.89 1.25 8.05
N CYS A 62 12.07 0.57 9.18
CA CYS A 62 11.87 1.16 10.50
C CYS A 62 12.83 2.33 10.76
N HIS A 63 14.08 2.24 10.30
CA HIS A 63 15.06 3.32 10.42
C HIS A 63 14.58 4.57 9.67
N VAL A 64 14.21 4.42 8.40
CA VAL A 64 13.72 5.53 7.56
C VAL A 64 12.45 6.15 8.13
N LEU A 65 11.47 5.33 8.51
CA LEU A 65 10.18 5.82 9.04
C LEU A 65 10.30 6.54 10.39
N ARG A 66 11.40 6.37 11.13
CA ARG A 66 11.62 7.04 12.42
C ARG A 66 12.36 8.37 12.29
N ASP A 67 13.19 8.54 11.27
CA ASP A 67 14.02 9.74 11.08
C ASP A 67 13.37 10.74 10.11
N PHE A 68 12.23 11.30 10.52
CA PHE A 68 11.47 12.28 9.71
C PHE A 68 12.27 13.55 9.36
N ARG A 69 13.37 13.82 10.07
CA ARG A 69 14.26 14.95 9.77
C ARG A 69 15.10 14.71 8.53
N LYS A 70 15.46 13.45 8.25
CA LYS A 70 16.17 13.05 7.04
C LYS A 70 15.23 12.59 5.93
N PHE A 71 14.11 11.98 6.31
CA PHE A 71 13.13 11.40 5.39
C PHE A 71 11.76 12.03 5.63
N THR A 72 11.53 13.17 5.00
CA THR A 72 10.26 13.91 5.14
C THR A 72 9.11 13.19 4.47
N SER A 73 7.90 13.30 5.06
CA SER A 73 6.67 12.83 4.43
C SER A 73 5.95 13.92 3.63
N GLU A 74 6.44 15.17 3.65
CA GLU A 74 5.73 16.32 3.08
C GLU A 74 5.84 16.42 1.55
N GLU A 75 6.77 15.69 0.93
CA GLU A 75 6.94 15.61 -0.53
C GLU A 75 6.09 14.51 -1.19
N GLY A 76 5.14 13.96 -0.43
CA GLY A 76 4.17 12.97 -0.91
C GLY A 76 4.49 11.54 -0.48
N ASN A 77 3.46 10.69 -0.55
CA ASN A 77 3.52 9.30 -0.10
C ASN A 77 3.16 8.29 -1.22
N LEU A 78 3.02 8.76 -2.46
CA LEU A 78 2.72 7.93 -3.63
C LEU A 78 3.87 8.06 -4.64
N LEU A 79 4.22 6.95 -5.29
CA LEU A 79 5.24 6.97 -6.36
C LEU A 79 4.81 7.84 -7.56
N THR A 80 3.50 8.00 -7.78
CA THR A 80 2.96 8.86 -8.85
C THR A 80 3.23 10.35 -8.64
N THR A 81 3.51 10.79 -7.41
CA THR A 81 3.83 12.18 -7.09
C THR A 81 5.34 12.41 -6.94
N LEU A 82 6.16 11.38 -7.15
CA LEU A 82 7.61 11.46 -6.94
C LEU A 82 8.25 12.52 -7.84
N GLY A 83 9.09 13.37 -7.25
CA GLY A 83 9.75 14.48 -7.96
C GLY A 83 8.84 15.69 -8.24
N THR A 84 7.60 15.64 -7.77
CA THR A 84 6.67 16.78 -7.78
C THR A 84 6.29 17.15 -6.36
N ARG A 85 5.97 18.42 -6.13
CA ARG A 85 5.49 18.87 -4.81
C ARG A 85 4.06 18.38 -4.57
N ASP A 86 3.84 17.66 -3.48
CA ASP A 86 2.48 17.29 -3.05
C ASP A 86 1.75 18.50 -2.45
N LEU A 87 0.60 18.87 -3.02
CA LEU A 87 -0.22 19.99 -2.55
C LEU A 87 -0.84 19.74 -1.17
N ALA A 88 -0.95 18.47 -0.76
CA ALA A 88 -1.40 18.04 0.56
C ALA A 88 -0.26 18.04 1.60
N GLY A 89 0.99 18.21 1.16
CA GLY A 89 2.17 18.33 2.01
C GLY A 89 1.97 19.34 3.14
N GLY A 90 2.22 18.91 4.38
CA GLY A 90 2.03 19.70 5.59
C GLY A 90 0.57 20.00 5.96
N LYS A 91 -0.41 19.45 5.23
CA LYS A 91 -1.86 19.69 5.46
C LYS A 91 -2.61 18.42 5.85
N MET A 92 -2.43 17.34 5.11
CA MET A 92 -3.08 16.06 5.36
C MET A 92 -2.19 15.19 6.27
N LEU A 93 -2.81 14.49 7.22
CA LEU A 93 -2.09 13.69 8.23
C LEU A 93 -1.03 12.75 7.61
N ALA A 94 -1.34 12.11 6.49
CA ALA A 94 -0.47 11.11 5.87
C ALA A 94 0.79 11.69 5.17
N VAL A 95 0.83 13.01 4.94
CA VAL A 95 1.92 13.72 4.24
C VAL A 95 2.31 14.99 5.01
N THR A 96 2.37 14.88 6.34
CA THR A 96 2.74 15.98 7.25
C THR A 96 3.73 15.43 8.26
N ASP A 97 4.77 16.19 8.59
CA ASP A 97 5.74 15.83 9.62
C ASP A 97 5.44 16.50 10.98
N PRO A 98 6.05 16.03 12.09
CA PRO A 98 6.02 16.74 13.37
C PRO A 98 6.59 18.17 13.26
N PRO A 99 6.06 19.14 14.03
CA PRO A 99 5.11 18.98 15.14
C PRO A 99 3.63 18.94 14.70
N ARG A 100 3.30 19.39 13.49
CA ARG A 100 1.91 19.52 13.02
C ARG A 100 1.21 18.16 12.91
N HIS A 101 1.91 17.14 12.45
CA HIS A 101 1.43 15.75 12.43
C HIS A 101 0.90 15.32 13.81
N THR A 102 1.66 15.63 14.87
CA THR A 102 1.33 15.27 16.25
C THR A 102 0.03 15.95 16.71
N VAL A 103 -0.18 17.20 16.33
CA VAL A 103 -1.40 17.96 16.65
C VAL A 103 -2.61 17.34 15.96
N ILE A 104 -2.53 17.11 14.64
CA ILE A 104 -3.62 16.52 13.85
C ILE A 104 -3.96 15.12 14.39
N LYS A 105 -2.96 14.27 14.58
CA LYS A 105 -3.11 12.90 15.07
C LYS A 105 -3.81 12.86 16.44
N ARG A 106 -3.45 13.78 17.36
CA ARG A 106 -4.07 13.86 18.68
C ARG A 106 -5.57 14.15 18.61
N GLN A 107 -6.01 14.99 17.67
CA GLN A 107 -7.41 15.36 17.53
C GLN A 107 -8.28 14.22 16.99
N ILE A 108 -7.73 13.38 16.12
CA ILE A 108 -8.51 12.32 15.46
C ILE A 108 -8.42 10.94 16.13
N ASN A 109 -7.53 10.75 17.11
CA ASN A 109 -7.27 9.43 17.68
C ASN A 109 -8.36 8.91 18.63
N ALA A 110 -9.25 9.76 19.14
CA ALA A 110 -10.22 9.37 20.18
C ALA A 110 -11.13 8.16 19.78
N PRO A 111 -11.67 8.09 18.55
CA PRO A 111 -12.45 6.94 18.09
C PRO A 111 -11.63 5.65 17.89
N PHE A 112 -10.30 5.73 17.88
CA PHE A 112 -9.39 4.59 17.68
C PHE A 112 -8.78 4.06 18.98
N THR A 113 -9.30 4.49 20.13
CA THR A 113 -8.91 3.90 21.42
C THR A 113 -9.43 2.48 21.54
N LYS A 114 -8.75 1.64 22.35
CA LYS A 114 -9.16 0.26 22.62
C LYS A 114 -10.65 0.18 23.03
N THR A 115 -11.06 1.02 23.97
CA THR A 115 -12.44 1.06 24.46
C THR A 115 -13.45 1.46 23.38
N ALA A 116 -13.13 2.46 22.54
CA ALA A 116 -14.01 2.86 21.45
C ALA A 116 -14.18 1.76 20.40
N VAL A 117 -13.10 1.04 20.07
CA VAL A 117 -13.12 -0.08 19.14
C VAL A 117 -13.91 -1.28 19.72
N GLU A 118 -13.71 -1.59 20.99
CA GLU A 118 -14.45 -2.65 21.69
C GLU A 118 -15.96 -2.38 21.73
N ALA A 119 -16.37 -1.11 21.88
CA ALA A 119 -17.78 -0.73 21.85
C ALA A 119 -18.44 -0.94 20.47
N LEU A 120 -17.69 -0.84 19.37
CA LEU A 120 -18.18 -1.05 18.00
C LEU A 120 -18.24 -2.53 17.60
N GLU A 121 -17.54 -3.40 18.32
CA GLU A 121 -17.38 -4.82 18.00
C GLU A 121 -18.71 -5.55 17.78
N PRO A 122 -19.74 -5.39 18.65
CA PRO A 122 -20.98 -6.15 18.49
C PRO A 122 -21.72 -5.79 17.20
N ASP A 123 -21.68 -4.52 16.82
CA ASP A 123 -22.38 -3.98 15.66
C ASP A 123 -21.71 -4.43 14.36
N LEU A 124 -20.38 -4.34 14.32
CA LEU A 124 -19.57 -4.85 13.21
C LEU A 124 -19.74 -6.36 13.05
N ARG A 125 -19.80 -7.12 14.15
CA ARG A 125 -20.05 -8.57 14.10
C ARG A 125 -21.43 -8.89 13.55
N ARG A 126 -22.48 -8.15 13.95
CA ARG A 126 -23.84 -8.31 13.39
C ARG A 126 -23.85 -8.01 11.89
N LEU A 127 -23.22 -6.92 11.47
CA LEU A 127 -23.09 -6.55 10.06
C LEU A 127 -22.38 -7.63 9.25
N ALA A 128 -21.22 -8.10 9.73
CA ALA A 128 -20.44 -9.14 9.09
C ALA A 128 -21.24 -10.45 8.95
N ARG A 129 -21.94 -10.89 10.00
CA ARG A 129 -22.82 -12.07 9.93
C ARG A 129 -23.94 -11.88 8.90
N ARG A 130 -24.61 -10.73 8.89
CA ARG A 130 -25.69 -10.45 7.93
C ARG A 130 -25.20 -10.54 6.48
N ILE A 131 -23.98 -10.10 6.21
CA ILE A 131 -23.39 -10.14 4.86
C ILE A 131 -22.91 -11.55 4.49
N LEU A 132 -22.23 -12.24 5.42
CA LEU A 132 -21.52 -13.48 5.13
C LEU A 132 -22.41 -14.73 5.25
N VAL A 133 -23.28 -14.80 6.26
CA VAL A 133 -24.09 -15.99 6.55
C VAL A 133 -24.96 -16.43 5.38
N PRO A 134 -25.64 -15.54 4.63
CA PRO A 134 -26.42 -15.96 3.46
C PRO A 134 -25.59 -16.65 2.37
N GLY A 135 -24.31 -16.30 2.23
CA GLY A 135 -23.39 -16.88 1.24
C GLY A 135 -22.74 -18.19 1.67
N LEU A 136 -22.83 -18.58 2.96
CA LEU A 136 -22.21 -19.81 3.48
C LEU A 136 -23.08 -21.07 3.27
N GLY A 137 -24.37 -20.91 2.95
CA GLY A 137 -25.29 -22.02 2.68
C GLY A 137 -25.56 -22.29 1.19
N ALA A 138 -25.06 -21.43 0.29
CA ALA A 138 -25.16 -21.62 -1.14
C ALA A 138 -23.93 -22.38 -1.66
N SER A 139 -24.15 -23.46 -2.43
CA SER A 139 -23.10 -24.09 -3.25
C SER A 139 -22.36 -22.99 -4.05
N PRO A 140 -21.03 -23.07 -4.31
CA PRO A 140 -20.25 -21.93 -4.75
C PRO A 140 -20.70 -21.45 -6.12
N SER A 141 -21.69 -20.55 -6.14
CA SER A 141 -21.98 -19.77 -7.32
C SER A 141 -20.88 -18.72 -7.39
N THR A 142 -20.07 -18.83 -8.44
CA THR A 142 -18.98 -17.94 -8.82
C THR A 142 -19.54 -16.55 -9.19
N SER A 143 -20.19 -15.87 -8.23
CA SER A 143 -20.54 -14.46 -8.39
C SER A 143 -19.27 -13.65 -8.18
N ARG A 144 -18.50 -13.55 -9.26
CA ARG A 144 -17.44 -12.55 -9.42
C ARG A 144 -18.02 -11.18 -9.02
N PRO A 145 -17.33 -10.35 -8.22
CA PRO A 145 -17.81 -8.99 -7.95
C PRO A 145 -18.11 -8.33 -9.29
N ARG A 146 -19.33 -7.79 -9.45
CA ARG A 146 -19.74 -7.10 -10.67
C ARG A 146 -18.68 -6.03 -10.95
N ARG A 147 -17.95 -6.16 -12.06
CA ARG A 147 -17.13 -5.06 -12.56
C ARG A 147 -18.11 -3.93 -12.85
N HIS A 148 -18.10 -2.89 -12.03
CA HIS A 148 -18.64 -1.61 -12.46
C HIS A 148 -17.64 -1.07 -13.48
N SER A 149 -18.02 -1.13 -14.76
CA SER A 149 -17.28 -0.51 -15.84
C SER A 149 -17.25 0.99 -15.56
N ILE A 150 -16.08 1.53 -15.19
CA ILE A 150 -15.86 2.97 -15.19
C ILE A 150 -15.74 3.37 -16.66
N PRO A 151 -16.64 4.19 -17.21
CA PRO A 151 -16.51 4.64 -18.59
C PRO A 151 -15.22 5.46 -18.74
N SER A 152 -14.43 5.13 -19.76
CA SER A 152 -13.23 5.90 -20.12
C SER A 152 -13.64 7.32 -20.52
N PRO A 153 -12.93 8.37 -20.09
CA PRO A 153 -13.16 9.71 -20.63
C PRO A 153 -12.81 9.71 -22.13
N SER A 154 -13.72 10.23 -22.94
CA SER A 154 -13.48 10.50 -24.37
C SER A 154 -12.43 11.60 -24.53
N PRO A 155 -11.57 11.55 -25.57
CA PRO A 155 -10.63 12.63 -25.85
C PRO A 155 -11.38 13.93 -26.23
N PRO A 156 -10.81 15.11 -25.96
CA PRO A 156 -11.39 16.38 -26.37
C PRO A 156 -11.36 16.54 -27.90
N CYS A 157 -12.40 17.19 -28.45
CA CYS A 157 -12.54 17.53 -29.87
C CYS A 157 -11.38 18.38 -30.41
#